data_AF-A0A7X3XL14-F1
#
_entry.id   AF-A0A7X3XL14-F1
#
_cell.length_a   1.000
_cell.length_b   1.000
_cell.length_c   1.000
_cell.angle_alpha   90.00
_cell.angle_beta   90.00
_cell.angle_gamma   90.00
#
_symmetry.space_group_name_H-M   'P 1'
#
loop_
_entity.id
_entity.type
_entity.pdbx_description
1 polymer ?
#
loop_
_entity_poly.entity_id
_entity_poly.type
_entity_poly.pdbx_seq_one_letter_code
_entity_poly.pdbx_strand_id
1 'polypeptide(L)' 'MIGETKDIRFYLIYEPSLDFLESSASALDGKRVEQIAKACKEVGKKAYVYAPQKFVSQKELTEMGITFCQLPYNIHRIS' A
#
# COMPACT_ATOMS: atom_id res chain seq x y z
N MET A 1 3.88 8.14 0.39
CA MET A 1 2.82 8.64 -0.51
C MET A 1 3.49 9.06 -1.80
N ILE A 2 2.95 8.66 -2.95
CA ILE A 2 3.54 8.97 -4.27
C ILE A 2 2.71 9.96 -5.10
N GLY A 3 1.45 10.20 -4.71
CA GLY A 3 0.59 11.16 -5.39
C GLY A 3 -0.82 11.17 -4.83
N GLU A 4 -1.61 12.14 -5.24
CA GLU A 4 -3.04 12.21 -4.92
C GLU A 4 -3.85 12.77 -6.10
N THR A 5 -5.10 12.31 -6.19
CA THR A 5 -6.16 12.83 -7.05
C THR A 5 -7.16 13.61 -6.19
N LYS A 6 -8.18 14.20 -6.82
CA LYS A 6 -9.32 14.85 -6.14
C LYS A 6 -9.94 14.00 -5.03
N ASP A 7 -10.06 12.69 -5.22
CA ASP A 7 -10.77 11.79 -4.30
C ASP A 7 -9.90 10.66 -3.71
N ILE A 8 -8.67 10.49 -4.20
CA ILE A 8 -7.84 9.30 -3.94
C ILE A 8 -6.41 9.69 -3.58
N ARG A 9 -5.80 9.01 -2.60
CA ARG A 9 -4.36 9.09 -2.30
C ARG A 9 -3.65 7.80 -2.65
N PHE A 10 -2.53 7.92 -3.35
CA PHE A 10 -1.72 6.79 -3.79
C PHE A 10 -0.49 6.62 -2.90
N TYR A 11 -0.30 5.39 -2.42
CA TYR A 11 0.83 4.95 -1.63
C TYR A 11 1.53 3.84 -2.37
N LEU A 12 2.84 3.95 -2.51
CA LEU A 12 3.70 2.90 -3.04
C LEU A 12 4.65 2.47 -1.94
N ILE A 13 4.66 1.17 -1.67
CA ILE A 13 5.60 0.49 -0.79
C ILE A 13 6.44 -0.39 -1.71
N TYR A 14 7.54 0.16 -2.19
CA TYR A 14 8.47 -0.52 -3.08
C TYR A 14 9.87 0.01 -2.83
N GLU A 15 10.83 -0.91 -2.74
CA GLU A 15 12.26 -0.63 -2.65
C GLU A 15 12.98 -1.70 -3.49
N PRO A 16 13.97 -1.34 -4.32
CA PRO A 16 14.71 -2.30 -5.13
C PRO A 16 15.67 -3.21 -4.34
N SER A 17 15.74 -3.07 -3.01
CA SER A 17 16.62 -3.87 -2.14
C SER A 17 16.01 -5.23 -1.83
N LEU A 18 16.76 -6.31 -2.08
CA LEU A 18 16.37 -7.69 -1.73
C LEU A 18 16.04 -7.84 -0.24
N ASP A 19 16.86 -7.23 0.63
CA ASP A 19 16.64 -7.19 2.08
C ASP A 19 15.26 -6.62 2.45
N PHE A 20 14.82 -5.57 1.76
CA PHE A 20 13.51 -4.97 1.97
C PHE A 20 12.39 -5.90 1.51
N LEU A 21 12.53 -6.52 0.33
CA LEU A 21 11.55 -7.45 -0.25
C LEU A 21 11.36 -8.71 0.60
N GLU A 22 12.43 -9.23 1.20
CA GLU A 22 12.36 -10.36 2.13
C GLU A 22 11.87 -9.96 3.52
N SER A 23 12.05 -8.69 3.89
CA SER A 23 11.61 -8.19 5.18
C SER A 23 10.09 -7.97 5.24
N SER A 24 9.51 -8.18 6.42
CA SER A 24 8.11 -7.81 6.72
C SER A 24 7.85 -6.31 6.51
N ALA A 25 8.91 -5.50 6.43
CA ALA A 25 8.86 -4.09 6.09
C ALA A 25 8.42 -3.81 4.63
N SER A 26 8.48 -4.79 3.71
CA SER A 26 7.89 -4.62 2.37
C SER A 26 6.38 -4.82 2.34
N ALA A 27 5.82 -5.46 3.36
CA ALA A 27 4.42 -5.77 3.40
C ALA A 27 3.60 -4.62 3.98
N LEU A 28 2.34 -4.57 3.55
CA LEU A 28 1.33 -3.73 4.15
C LEU A 28 0.88 -4.35 5.49
N ASP A 29 1.54 -3.92 6.57
CA ASP A 29 1.22 -4.28 7.96
C ASP A 29 0.09 -3.43 8.55
N GLY A 30 -0.61 -3.95 9.55
CA GLY A 30 -1.72 -3.29 10.25
C GLY A 30 -1.38 -1.87 10.72
N LYS A 31 -0.19 -1.63 11.27
CA LYS A 31 0.22 -0.29 11.72
C LYS A 31 0.24 0.72 10.59
N ARG A 32 0.73 0.32 9.41
CA ARG A 32 0.75 1.20 8.22
C ARG A 32 -0.65 1.42 7.67
N VAL A 33 -1.49 0.38 7.68
CA VAL A 33 -2.89 0.49 7.27
C VAL A 33 -3.61 1.50 8.16
N GLU A 34 -3.45 1.44 9.47
CA GLU A 34 -4.06 2.39 10.40
C GLU A 34 -3.57 3.83 10.17
N GLN A 35 -2.26 4.01 9.96
CA GLN A 35 -1.71 5.33 9.65
C GLN A 35 -2.27 5.90 8.35
N ILE A 36 -2.35 5.08 7.29
CA ILE A 36 -2.90 5.48 5.99
C ILE A 36 -4.40 5.77 6.12
N ALA A 37 -5.14 4.91 6.81
CA ALA A 37 -6.57 5.05 7.04
C ALA A 37 -6.87 6.35 7.79
N LYS A 38 -6.13 6.64 8.87
CA LYS A 38 -6.26 7.89 9.63
C LYS A 38 -5.99 9.10 8.75
N ALA A 39 -4.87 9.10 8.03
CA ALA A 39 -4.49 10.20 7.15
C ALA A 39 -5.51 10.42 6.01
N CYS A 40 -6.16 9.35 5.53
CA CYS A 40 -7.18 9.41 4.48
C CYS A 40 -8.54 9.84 5.03
N LYS A 41 -8.90 9.41 6.25
CA LYS A 41 -10.10 9.82 6.97
C LYS A 41 -10.09 11.32 7.29
N GLU A 42 -8.93 11.87 7.66
CA GLU A 42 -8.77 13.31 7.93
C GLU A 42 -9.03 14.19 6.68
N VAL A 43 -8.71 13.68 5.49
CA VAL A 43 -8.98 14.39 4.23
C VAL A 43 -10.24 13.92 3.51
N GLY A 44 -10.95 12.92 4.03
CA GLY A 44 -12.14 12.34 3.41
C GLY A 44 -11.88 11.65 2.06
N LYS A 45 -10.66 11.17 1.81
CA LYS A 45 -10.26 10.53 0.53
C LYS A 45 -10.08 9.03 0.70
N LYS A 46 -10.14 8.29 -0.41
CA LYS A 46 -9.82 6.84 -0.42
C LYS A 46 -8.31 6.64 -0.55
N ALA A 47 -7.79 5.55 0.00
CA ALA A 47 -6.38 5.21 -0.14
C ALA A 47 -6.20 4.08 -1.16
N TYR A 48 -5.20 4.18 -2.03
CA TYR A 48 -4.76 3.12 -2.91
C TYR A 48 -3.32 2.78 -2.54
N VAL A 49 -3.07 1.54 -2.16
CA VAL A 49 -1.78 1.10 -1.64
C VAL A 49 -1.22 0.01 -2.54
N TYR A 50 -0.10 0.32 -3.19
CA TYR A 50 0.68 -0.61 -3.99
C TYR A 50 1.77 -1.20 -3.12
N ALA A 51 1.72 -2.51 -2.86
CA ALA A 51 2.77 -3.21 -2.14
C ALA A 51 2.97 -4.63 -2.71
N PRO A 52 4.15 -5.24 -2.52
CA PRO A 52 4.41 -6.61 -2.98
C PRO A 52 3.56 -7.62 -2.20
N GLN A 53 3.36 -7.40 -0.90
CA GLN A 53 2.62 -8.29 -0.01
C GLN A 53 1.72 -7.50 0.94
N LYS A 54 0.69 -8.16 1.48
CA LYS A 54 -0.18 -7.63 2.53
C LYS A 54 -0.28 -8.62 3.68
N PHE A 55 -0.22 -8.12 4.91
CA PHE A 55 -0.54 -8.91 6.10
C PHE A 55 -2.00 -8.74 6.54
N VAL A 56 -2.69 -7.71 6.03
CA VAL A 56 -4.06 -7.38 6.39
C VAL A 56 -5.07 -7.99 5.40
N SER A 57 -6.22 -8.43 5.92
CA SER A 57 -7.29 -9.02 5.11
C SER A 57 -7.92 -7.98 4.18
N GLN A 58 -8.38 -8.40 2.99
CA GLN A 58 -9.03 -7.49 2.03
C GLN A 58 -10.29 -6.84 2.63
N LYS A 59 -11.03 -7.56 3.47
CA LYS A 59 -12.24 -7.05 4.12
C LYS A 59 -11.95 -5.84 5.02
N GLU A 60 -10.91 -5.91 5.86
CA GLU A 60 -10.50 -4.81 6.73
C GLU A 60 -10.03 -3.59 5.93
N LEU A 61 -9.28 -3.83 4.85
CA LEU A 61 -8.83 -2.76 3.96
C LEU A 61 -10.02 -2.02 3.34
N THR A 62 -11.00 -2.76 2.81
CA THR A 62 -12.22 -2.19 2.23
C THR A 62 -13.03 -1.40 3.27
N GLU A 63 -13.14 -1.91 4.50
CA GLU A 63 -13.84 -1.22 5.60
C GLU A 63 -13.16 0.10 5.98
N MET A 64 -11.83 0.16 5.87
CA MET A 64 -11.05 1.38 6.07
C MET A 64 -10.94 2.29 4.84
N GLY A 65 -11.61 1.97 3.73
CA GLY A 65 -11.55 2.76 2.49
C GLY A 65 -10.20 2.66 1.77
N ILE A 66 -9.46 1.57 2.02
CA ILE A 66 -8.14 1.29 1.45
C ILE A 66 -8.28 0.20 0.39
N THR A 67 -7.83 0.51 -0.83
CA THR A 67 -7.73 -0.44 -1.94
C THR A 67 -6.29 -0.92 -2.03
N PHE A 68 -6.09 -2.22 -1.85
CA PHE A 68 -4.78 -2.84 -2.05
C PHE A 68 -4.59 -3.24 -3.51
N CYS A 69 -3.47 -2.81 -4.08
CA CYS A 69 -3.03 -3.18 -5.42
C CYS A 69 -1.72 -3.97 -5.29
N GLN A 70 -1.75 -5.25 -5.65
CA GLN A 70 -0.54 -6.05 -5.61
C GLN A 70 0.42 -5.60 -6.71
N LEU A 71 1.66 -5.31 -6.35
CA LEU A 71 2.71 -5.11 -7.34
C LEU A 71 3.02 -6.45 -8.01
N PRO A 72 2.95 -6.56 -9.36
CA PRO A 72 3.42 -7.75 -10.03
C PRO A 72 4.93 -7.86 -9.76
N TYR A 73 5.35 -8.99 -9.19
CA TYR A 73 6.75 -9.34 -8.90
C TYR A 73 7.66 -9.33 -10.16
N ASN A 74 7.10 -9.05 -11.34
CA ASN A 74 7.71 -9.14 -12.67
C ASN A 74 8.43 -7.87 -13.16
N ILE A 75 8.69 -6.87 -12.31
CA ILE A 75 9.56 -5.74 -12.70
C ILE A 75 11.05 -6.18 -12.78
N HIS A 76 11.35 -7.46 -12.52
CA HIS A 76 12.71 -8.03 -12.63
C HIS A 76 13.13 -8.53 -14.02
N ARG A 77 12.30 -8.42 -15.06
CA ARG A 77 12.75 -8.71 -16.44
C ARG A 77 12.17 -7.74 -17.46
N ILE A 78 12.72 -6.53 -17.51
CA ILE A 78 13.00 -5.91 -18.80
C ILE A 78 14.53 -5.91 -18.91
N SER A 79 15.06 -7.01 -19.44
CA SER A 79 16.41 -7.07 -19.98
C SER A 79 16.33 -6.94 -21.49
#